data_AF-A0A158S179-F1
#
_entry.id   AF-A0A158S179-F1
#
_cell.length_a   1.000
_cell.length_b   1.000
_cell.length_c   1.000
_cell.angle_alpha   90.00
_cell.angle_beta   90.00
_cell.angle_gamma   90.00
#
_symmetry.space_group_name_H-M   'P 1'
#
loop_
_entity.id
_entity.type
_entity.pdbx_description
1 polymer ?
#
loop_
_entity_poly.entity_id
_entity_poly.type
_entity_poly.pdbx_seq_one_letter_code
_entity_poly.pdbx_strand_id
1 'polypeptide(L)'
;MHDLKFTSAQVAEAIGMSHDNFRAHLSRKDWRIIGKEQPENGKAHSFSVHDVLGYALARILTTYGIDTKTAFQRAMFDFAHTGDDERGPGEIYDSESLGLTFYVYSHGARLGECLAEKRITSVGSLLRVNARERAEAAVIVDLTAMRDRVFQALGLDSRDYE
;
A
#
# COMPACT_ATOMS: atom_id res chain seq x y z
N MET A 1 4.15 -5.29 20.43
CA MET A 1 4.32 -5.49 18.98
C MET A 1 5.75 -5.10 18.63
N HIS A 2 6.58 -6.05 18.20
CA HIS A 2 7.97 -5.76 17.86
C HIS A 2 8.01 -4.78 16.69
N ASP A 3 8.69 -3.66 16.86
CA ASP A 3 8.76 -2.58 15.89
C ASP A 3 9.78 -2.94 14.80
N LEU A 4 9.49 -3.99 14.03
CA LEU A 4 10.37 -4.50 12.98
C LEU A 4 10.64 -3.40 11.96
N LYS A 5 11.93 -3.21 11.67
CA LYS A 5 12.41 -2.23 10.71
C LYS A 5 13.07 -2.94 9.54
N PHE A 6 12.74 -2.51 8.32
CA PHE A 6 13.26 -3.03 7.07
C PHE A 6 14.19 -2.02 6.43
N THR A 7 15.23 -2.51 5.77
CA THR A 7 16.16 -1.70 4.99
C THR A 7 15.59 -1.42 3.60
N SER A 8 16.09 -0.37 2.94
CA SER A 8 15.71 -0.07 1.54
C SER A 8 15.88 -1.24 0.56
N ALA A 9 16.84 -2.14 0.79
CA ALA A 9 17.03 -3.34 -0.03
C ALA A 9 15.89 -4.35 0.18
N GLN A 10 15.54 -4.63 1.44
CA GLN A 10 14.42 -5.51 1.78
C GLN A 10 13.08 -4.96 1.28
N VAL A 11 12.87 -3.64 1.39
CA VAL A 11 11.66 -3.00 0.86
C VAL A 11 11.61 -3.15 -0.66
N ALA A 12 12.72 -2.86 -1.36
CA ALA A 12 12.79 -3.01 -2.81
C ALA A 12 12.48 -4.45 -3.24
N GLU A 13 13.10 -5.44 -2.59
CA GLU A 13 12.84 -6.86 -2.84
C GLU A 13 11.38 -7.23 -2.60
N ALA A 14 10.80 -6.85 -1.45
CA ALA A 14 9.44 -7.19 -1.07
C ALA A 14 8.38 -6.61 -2.03
N ILE A 15 8.63 -5.43 -2.58
CA ILE A 15 7.76 -4.85 -3.61
C ILE A 15 8.12 -5.34 -5.01
N GLY A 16 9.19 -6.13 -5.20
CA GLY A 16 9.66 -6.69 -6.48
C GLY A 16 10.48 -5.72 -7.35
N MET A 17 11.07 -4.67 -6.76
CA MET A 17 11.81 -3.60 -7.44
C MET A 17 13.32 -3.82 -7.28
N SER A 18 14.12 -3.39 -8.25
CA SER A 18 15.56 -3.30 -8.01
C SER A 18 15.86 -2.24 -6.95
N HIS A 19 16.89 -2.48 -6.14
CA HIS A 19 17.28 -1.54 -5.09
C HIS A 19 17.63 -0.15 -5.64
N ASP A 20 18.31 -0.09 -6.79
CA ASP A 20 18.67 1.17 -7.45
C ASP A 20 17.45 1.97 -7.89
N ASN A 21 16.43 1.30 -8.46
CA ASN A 21 15.22 1.97 -8.89
C ASN A 21 14.42 2.51 -7.69
N PHE A 22 14.35 1.74 -6.61
CA PHE A 22 13.73 2.19 -5.37
C PHE A 22 14.44 3.42 -4.78
N ARG A 23 15.78 3.39 -4.74
CA ARG A 23 16.59 4.55 -4.31
C ARG A 23 16.42 5.76 -5.23
N ALA A 24 16.25 5.55 -6.53
CA ALA A 24 15.98 6.63 -7.47
C ALA A 24 14.64 7.31 -7.16
N HIS A 25 13.58 6.54 -6.88
CA HIS A 25 12.29 7.09 -6.45
C HIS A 25 12.37 7.89 -5.15
N LEU A 26 13.13 7.41 -4.16
CA LEU A 26 13.36 8.12 -2.91
C LEU A 26 14.13 9.43 -3.11
N SER A 27 15.20 9.41 -3.90
CA SER A 27 16.06 10.59 -4.12
C SER A 27 15.37 11.69 -4.94
N ARG A 28 14.52 11.32 -5.90
CA ARG A 28 13.72 12.26 -6.71
C ARG A 28 12.56 12.90 -5.93
N LYS A 29 12.32 12.48 -4.68
CA LYS A 29 11.23 12.93 -3.80
C LYS A 29 9.82 12.62 -4.33
N ASP A 30 9.72 11.75 -5.33
CA ASP A 30 8.45 11.20 -5.78
C ASP A 30 7.87 10.29 -4.71
N TRP A 31 8.75 9.48 -4.11
CA TRP A 31 8.47 8.64 -2.94
C TRP A 31 9.19 9.24 -1.74
N ARG A 32 8.45 9.61 -0.70
CA ARG A 32 9.02 10.23 0.50
C ARG A 32 9.14 9.18 1.59
N ILE A 33 10.21 9.23 2.39
CA ILE A 33 10.25 8.42 3.62
C ILE A 33 9.18 8.93 4.57
N ILE A 34 8.40 8.00 5.12
CA ILE A 34 7.38 8.24 6.12
C ILE A 34 7.86 7.57 7.40
N GLY A 35 7.87 8.31 8.49
CA GLY A 35 8.51 7.92 9.76
C GLY A 35 9.21 9.09 10.43
N LYS A 36 9.13 9.15 11.76
CA LYS A 36 9.75 10.23 12.57
C LYS A 36 11.28 10.16 12.57
N GLU A 37 11.84 8.99 12.27
CA GLU A 37 13.29 8.79 12.16
C GLU A 37 13.74 9.07 10.73
N GLN A 38 13.78 10.35 10.35
CA GLN A 38 14.73 10.70 9.29
C GLN A 38 16.11 10.28 9.78
N PRO A 39 16.90 9.56 8.96
CA PRO A 39 18.21 9.16 9.41
C PRO A 39 19.01 10.40 9.79
N GLU A 40 19.49 10.44 11.02
CA GLU A 40 20.59 11.33 11.38
C GLU A 40 21.74 11.08 10.39
N ASN A 41 22.44 12.15 9.99
CA ASN A 41 23.47 12.13 8.95
C ASN A 41 24.29 10.83 8.95
N GLY A 42 24.17 10.06 7.87
CA GLY A 42 24.92 8.82 7.66
C GLY A 42 24.24 7.51 8.10
N LYS A 43 23.09 7.55 8.78
CA LYS A 43 22.31 6.34 9.09
C LYS A 43 21.47 5.90 7.88
N ALA A 44 21.29 4.59 7.72
CA ALA A 44 20.43 4.04 6.69
C ALA A 44 18.96 4.27 7.04
N HIS A 45 18.11 4.50 6.03
CA HIS A 45 16.66 4.57 6.22
C HIS A 45 16.13 3.22 6.71
N SER A 46 15.31 3.26 7.76
CA SER A 46 14.49 2.17 8.27
C SER A 46 13.03 2.39 7.85
N PHE A 47 12.34 1.31 7.52
CA PHE A 47 10.94 1.31 7.10
C PHE A 47 10.13 0.36 7.98
N SER A 48 8.94 0.76 8.37
CA SER A 48 7.96 -0.11 9.03
C SER A 48 7.26 -1.01 8.01
N VAL A 49 6.55 -2.05 8.48
CA VAL A 49 5.67 -2.88 7.62
C VAL A 49 4.68 -2.01 6.83
N HIS A 50 4.12 -0.97 7.45
CA HIS A 50 3.18 -0.05 6.81
C HIS A 50 3.80 0.68 5.64
N ASP A 51 5.03 1.15 5.81
CA ASP A 51 5.75 1.82 4.73
C ASP A 51 5.90 0.86 3.55
N VAL A 52 6.28 -0.39 3.81
CA VAL A 52 6.43 -1.41 2.76
C VAL A 52 5.12 -1.67 2.03
N LEU A 53 4.00 -1.82 2.75
CA LEU A 53 2.69 -2.03 2.14
C LEU A 53 2.27 -0.81 1.29
N GLY A 54 2.52 0.41 1.78
CA GLY A 54 2.26 1.64 1.02
C GLY A 54 3.11 1.72 -0.25
N TYR A 55 4.41 1.37 -0.18
CA TYR A 55 5.26 1.31 -1.37
C TYR A 55 4.83 0.21 -2.34
N ALA A 56 4.32 -0.91 -1.84
CA ALA A 56 3.80 -1.99 -2.67
C ALA A 56 2.59 -1.52 -3.48
N LEU A 57 1.63 -0.86 -2.83
CA LEU A 57 0.46 -0.30 -3.52
C LEU A 57 0.88 0.80 -4.51
N ALA A 58 1.78 1.71 -4.10
CA ALA A 58 2.29 2.76 -4.99
C ALA A 58 2.90 2.17 -6.26
N ARG A 59 3.70 1.11 -6.13
CA ARG A 59 4.30 0.41 -7.27
C ARG A 59 3.28 -0.26 -8.17
N ILE A 60 2.25 -0.88 -7.61
CA ILE A 60 1.16 -1.48 -8.42
C ILE A 60 0.48 -0.38 -9.24
N LEU A 61 0.13 0.74 -8.60
CA LEU A 61 -0.49 1.88 -9.27
C LEU A 61 0.40 2.45 -10.39
N THR A 62 1.71 2.59 -10.17
CA THR A 62 2.62 3.07 -11.23
C THR A 62 2.76 2.08 -12.38
N THR A 63 2.70 0.77 -12.11
CA THR A 63 2.73 -0.27 -13.15
C THR A 63 1.50 -0.17 -14.08
N TYR A 64 0.38 0.32 -13.57
CA TYR A 64 -0.83 0.60 -14.35
C TYR A 64 -0.89 2.01 -14.93
N GLY A 65 0.24 2.74 -14.95
CA GLY A 65 0.37 4.02 -15.65
C GLY A 65 -0.05 5.26 -14.85
N ILE A 66 -0.33 5.12 -13.55
CA ILE A 66 -0.55 6.27 -12.67
C ILE A 66 0.80 6.95 -12.40
N ASP A 67 0.83 8.28 -12.47
CA ASP A 67 2.08 9.01 -12.25
C ASP A 67 2.64 8.74 -10.85
N THR A 68 3.97 8.67 -10.75
CA THR A 68 4.66 8.20 -9.53
C THR A 68 4.31 9.01 -8.28
N LYS A 69 4.15 10.32 -8.43
CA LYS A 69 3.83 11.21 -7.31
C LYS A 69 2.39 10.99 -6.83
N THR A 70 1.42 10.91 -7.74
CA THR A 70 0.03 10.58 -7.41
C THR A 70 -0.06 9.18 -6.82
N ALA A 71 0.52 8.17 -7.46
CA ALA A 71 0.51 6.79 -6.97
C ALA A 71 1.03 6.69 -5.52
N PHE A 72 2.15 7.38 -5.23
CA PHE A 72 2.69 7.45 -3.87
C PHE A 72 1.76 8.18 -2.91
N GLN A 73 1.27 9.36 -3.27
CA GLN A 73 0.35 10.12 -2.41
C GLN A 73 -0.91 9.32 -2.09
N ARG A 74 -1.48 8.62 -3.09
CA ARG A 74 -2.65 7.76 -2.95
C ARG A 74 -2.39 6.59 -2.02
N ALA A 75 -1.33 5.83 -2.31
CA ALA A 75 -0.99 4.67 -1.49
C ALA A 75 -0.65 5.04 -0.04
N MET A 76 -0.06 6.22 0.17
CA MET A 76 0.30 6.64 1.50
C MET A 76 -0.87 7.27 2.25
N PHE A 77 -1.51 8.33 1.73
CA PHE A 77 -2.57 9.03 2.44
C PHE A 77 -3.89 8.25 2.53
N ASP A 78 -4.24 7.46 1.50
CA ASP A 78 -5.55 6.78 1.45
C ASP A 78 -5.50 5.37 2.05
N PHE A 79 -4.31 4.77 2.18
CA PHE A 79 -4.13 3.35 2.48
C PHE A 79 -3.14 3.07 3.61
N ALA A 80 -1.92 3.62 3.57
CA ALA A 80 -0.94 3.37 4.63
C ALA A 80 -1.25 4.11 5.95
N HIS A 81 -2.03 5.20 5.87
CA HIS A 81 -2.42 6.06 7.00
C HIS A 81 -3.87 5.90 7.45
N THR A 82 -4.65 4.97 6.88
CA THR A 82 -5.94 4.55 7.45
C THR A 82 -5.78 3.64 8.68
N GLY A 83 -4.61 3.65 9.31
CA GLY A 83 -4.53 3.44 10.76
C GLY A 83 -5.10 4.68 11.43
N ASP A 84 -6.43 4.72 11.55
CA ASP A 84 -7.13 5.66 12.42
C ASP A 84 -6.66 5.44 13.87
N ASP A 85 -6.79 6.45 14.73
CA ASP A 85 -6.53 6.30 16.17
C ASP A 85 -7.43 5.19 16.80
N GLU A 86 -8.46 4.73 16.07
CA GLU A 86 -9.41 3.68 16.45
C GLU A 86 -9.25 2.33 15.72
N ARG A 87 -8.47 2.23 14.63
CA ARG A 87 -8.34 0.97 13.85
C ARG A 87 -6.90 0.60 13.53
N GLY A 88 -6.54 -0.63 13.89
CA GLY A 88 -5.23 -1.20 13.57
C GLY A 88 -5.04 -1.43 12.07
N PRO A 89 -3.81 -1.28 11.53
CA PRO A 89 -3.49 -1.60 10.14
C PRO A 89 -3.76 -3.06 9.72
N GLY A 90 -3.70 -4.00 10.67
CA GLY A 90 -4.04 -5.41 10.44
C GLY A 90 -5.55 -5.59 10.23
N GLU A 91 -6.37 -4.77 10.90
CA GLU A 91 -7.83 -4.87 10.86
C GLU A 91 -8.39 -4.57 9.46
N ILE A 92 -7.71 -3.77 8.65
CA ILE A 92 -8.18 -3.47 7.29
C ILE A 92 -7.94 -4.66 6.33
N TYR A 93 -7.05 -5.60 6.70
CA TYR A 93 -6.70 -6.77 5.88
C TYR A 93 -7.15 -8.09 6.50
N ASP A 94 -7.95 -8.03 7.56
CA ASP A 94 -8.47 -9.22 8.24
C ASP A 94 -9.45 -9.96 7.33
N SER A 95 -8.92 -10.95 6.61
CA SER A 95 -9.70 -11.81 5.72
C SER A 95 -10.64 -12.74 6.46
N GLU A 96 -10.41 -13.03 7.74
CA GLU A 96 -11.27 -13.92 8.51
C GLU A 96 -12.54 -13.21 8.97
N SER A 97 -12.40 -12.00 9.53
CA SER A 97 -13.55 -11.27 10.09
C SER A 97 -14.22 -10.34 9.09
N LEU A 98 -13.47 -9.76 8.15
CA LEU A 98 -13.94 -8.72 7.22
C LEU A 98 -13.93 -9.16 5.75
N GLY A 99 -13.25 -10.26 5.43
CA GLY A 99 -13.17 -10.80 4.07
C GLY A 99 -12.10 -10.12 3.22
N LEU A 100 -12.19 -10.25 1.89
CA LEU A 100 -11.16 -9.71 1.00
C LEU A 100 -11.24 -8.18 0.97
N THR A 101 -10.06 -7.55 1.02
CA THR A 101 -9.95 -6.09 0.96
C THR A 101 -9.43 -5.65 -0.39
N PHE A 102 -10.10 -4.69 -0.99
CA PHE A 102 -9.77 -4.14 -2.30
C PHE A 102 -9.49 -2.64 -2.22
N TYR A 103 -8.47 -2.19 -2.92
CA TYR A 103 -8.26 -0.78 -3.22
C TYR A 103 -8.78 -0.49 -4.63
N VAL A 104 -9.67 0.47 -4.75
CA VAL A 104 -10.24 0.91 -6.02
C VAL A 104 -9.79 2.32 -6.30
N TYR A 105 -9.07 2.49 -7.41
CA TYR A 105 -8.68 3.78 -7.94
C TYR A 105 -9.30 3.98 -9.32
N SER A 106 -9.89 5.14 -9.57
CA SER A 106 -10.30 5.55 -10.91
C SER A 106 -9.59 6.82 -11.34
N HIS A 107 -9.35 6.96 -12.65
CA HIS A 107 -8.74 8.16 -13.18
C HIS A 107 -9.64 9.37 -12.92
N GLY A 108 -9.07 10.48 -12.46
CA GLY A 108 -9.81 11.68 -12.05
C GLY A 108 -10.39 11.62 -10.63
N ALA A 109 -10.38 10.46 -9.95
CA ALA A 109 -10.83 10.37 -8.58
C ALA A 109 -9.96 11.22 -7.63
N ARG A 110 -10.63 11.96 -6.75
CA ARG A 110 -9.96 12.81 -5.75
C ARG A 110 -9.19 11.99 -4.72
N LEU A 111 -9.61 10.75 -4.44
CA LEU A 111 -8.98 9.76 -3.56
C LEU A 111 -9.29 8.36 -4.11
N GLY A 112 -8.48 7.36 -3.76
CA GLY A 112 -8.91 5.96 -3.93
C GLY A 112 -9.76 5.51 -2.74
N GLU A 113 -10.32 4.31 -2.84
CA GLU A 113 -11.22 3.77 -1.83
C GLU A 113 -10.82 2.35 -1.43
N CYS A 114 -10.83 2.08 -0.12
CA CYS A 114 -10.61 0.76 0.46
C CYS A 114 -11.96 0.13 0.80
N LEU A 115 -12.23 -1.05 0.24
CA LEU A 115 -13.47 -1.80 0.41
C LEU A 115 -13.15 -3.16 1.01
N ALA A 116 -13.69 -3.46 2.19
CA ALA A 116 -13.61 -4.78 2.80
C ALA A 116 -14.93 -5.54 2.57
N GLU A 117 -14.84 -6.71 1.94
CA GLU A 117 -15.99 -7.46 1.44
C GLU A 117 -15.97 -8.91 1.94
N LYS A 118 -16.98 -9.31 2.72
CA LYS A 118 -17.14 -10.69 3.22
C LYS A 118 -17.53 -11.70 2.14
N ARG A 119 -17.95 -11.24 0.96
CA ARG A 119 -18.42 -12.09 -0.15
C ARG A 119 -17.79 -11.62 -1.45
N ILE A 120 -17.68 -12.53 -2.42
CA ILE A 120 -17.18 -12.20 -3.76
C ILE A 120 -18.18 -11.27 -4.44
N THR A 121 -17.86 -9.98 -4.44
CA THR A 121 -18.66 -8.92 -5.06
C THR A 121 -18.24 -8.76 -6.53
N SER A 122 -19.22 -8.51 -7.41
CA SER A 122 -18.92 -8.32 -8.83
C SER A 122 -18.08 -7.05 -9.03
N VAL A 123 -17.13 -7.09 -9.98
CA VAL A 123 -16.29 -5.94 -10.36
C VAL A 123 -17.14 -4.69 -10.63
N GLY A 124 -18.31 -4.85 -11.26
CA GLY A 124 -19.24 -3.75 -11.54
C GLY A 124 -19.74 -3.02 -10.30
N SER A 125 -19.84 -3.69 -9.15
CA SER A 125 -20.23 -3.06 -7.88
C SER A 125 -19.07 -2.25 -7.27
N LEU A 126 -17.84 -2.75 -7.37
CA LEU A 126 -16.63 -2.03 -6.92
C LEU A 126 -16.40 -0.74 -7.73
N LEU A 127 -16.75 -0.75 -9.02
CA LEU A 127 -16.67 0.42 -9.90
C LEU A 127 -17.71 1.50 -9.60
N ARG A 128 -18.82 1.16 -8.94
CA ARG A 128 -19.92 2.10 -8.65
C ARG A 128 -19.64 3.00 -7.46
N VAL A 129 -18.64 2.68 -6.64
CA VAL A 129 -18.43 3.37 -5.37
C VAL A 129 -17.88 4.80 -5.57
N ASN A 130 -17.23 5.06 -6.71
CA ASN A 130 -16.94 6.41 -7.20
C ASN A 130 -18.18 7.08 -7.86
N ALA A 131 -19.24 7.28 -7.08
CA ALA A 131 -20.57 7.70 -7.54
C ALA A 131 -20.71 9.17 -8.02
N ARG A 132 -19.68 9.81 -8.58
CA ARG A 132 -19.83 11.18 -9.11
C ARG A 132 -19.46 11.39 -10.58
N GLU A 133 -18.62 10.55 -11.17
CA GLU A 133 -18.40 10.51 -12.61
C GLU A 133 -18.20 9.05 -13.00
N ARG A 134 -18.87 8.56 -14.05
CA ARG A 134 -18.64 7.19 -14.55
C ARG A 134 -17.18 7.10 -14.99
N ALA A 135 -16.33 6.54 -14.14
CA ALA A 135 -14.96 6.24 -14.51
C ALA A 135 -14.94 5.30 -15.71
N GLU A 136 -14.30 5.72 -16.80
CA GLU A 136 -14.13 4.89 -18.00
C GLU A 136 -13.21 3.69 -17.73
N ALA A 137 -12.32 3.81 -16.76
CA ALA A 137 -11.42 2.76 -16.29
C ALA A 137 -11.11 2.91 -14.80
N ALA A 138 -10.85 1.78 -14.13
CA ALA A 138 -10.37 1.73 -12.76
C ALA A 138 -9.29 0.65 -12.59
N VAL A 139 -8.40 0.90 -11.63
CA VAL A 139 -7.44 -0.07 -11.11
C VAL A 139 -8.03 -0.64 -9.81
N ILE A 140 -8.17 -1.96 -9.76
CA ILE A 140 -8.63 -2.68 -8.57
C ILE A 140 -7.46 -3.54 -8.09
N VAL A 141 -7.05 -3.35 -6.83
CA VAL A 141 -5.94 -4.09 -6.21
C VAL A 141 -6.50 -4.89 -5.05
N ASP A 142 -6.30 -6.21 -5.08
CA ASP A 142 -6.53 -7.06 -3.92
C ASP A 142 -5.41 -6.82 -2.90
N LEU A 143 -5.76 -6.15 -1.80
CA LEU A 143 -4.85 -5.73 -0.76
C LEU A 143 -4.49 -6.87 0.18
N THR A 144 -5.38 -7.84 0.40
CA THR A 144 -5.09 -9.06 1.16
C THR A 144 -4.00 -9.86 0.43
N ALA A 145 -4.20 -10.12 -0.87
CA ALA A 145 -3.21 -10.84 -1.67
C ALA A 145 -1.90 -10.05 -1.84
N MET A 146 -1.95 -8.72 -1.86
CA MET A 146 -0.76 -7.88 -1.86
C MET A 146 0.01 -7.99 -0.54
N ARG A 147 -0.70 -7.89 0.60
CA ARG A 147 -0.12 -8.05 1.94
C ARG A 147 0.57 -9.38 2.08
N ASP A 148 -0.10 -10.48 1.74
CA ASP A 148 0.44 -11.83 1.91
C ASP A 148 1.74 -12.03 1.12
N ARG A 149 1.80 -11.47 -0.10
CA ARG A 149 3.02 -11.48 -0.90
C ARG A 149 4.15 -10.67 -0.26
N VAL A 150 3.85 -9.48 0.25
CA VAL A 150 4.83 -8.64 0.96
C VAL A 150 5.33 -9.36 2.22
N PHE A 151 4.43 -9.96 3.00
CA PHE A 151 4.78 -10.65 4.24
C PHE A 151 5.64 -11.87 3.96
N GLN A 152 5.26 -12.68 2.97
CA GLN A 152 6.06 -13.81 2.52
C GLN A 152 7.47 -13.37 2.10
N ALA A 153 7.59 -12.28 1.35
CA ALA A 153 8.89 -11.77 0.90
C ALA A 153 9.74 -11.21 2.07
N LEU A 154 9.11 -10.68 3.11
CA LEU A 154 9.78 -10.20 4.32
C LEU A 154 10.04 -11.31 5.35
N GLY A 155 9.55 -12.54 5.12
CA GLY A 155 9.64 -13.66 6.06
C GLY A 155 8.77 -13.48 7.30
N LEU A 156 7.65 -12.77 7.18
CA LEU A 156 6.68 -12.53 8.25
C LEU A 156 5.53 -13.54 8.19
N ASP A 157 5.04 -13.96 9.35
CA ASP A 157 3.79 -14.71 9.47
C ASP A 157 2.62 -13.71 9.58
N SER A 158 1.57 -13.88 8.78
CA SER A 158 0.39 -13.01 8.84
C SER A 158 -0.30 -13.05 10.21
N ARG A 159 -0.19 -14.18 10.91
CA ARG A 159 -0.76 -14.40 12.25
C ARG A 159 -0.08 -13.59 13.35
N ASP A 160 1.13 -13.05 13.09
CA ASP A 160 1.82 -12.18 14.05
C ASP A 160 1.26 -10.74 14.04
N TYR A 161 0.34 -10.43 13.11
CA TYR A 161 -0.18 -9.08 12.82
C TYR A 161 -1.72 -9.00 12.78
N GLU A 162 -2.40 -10.09 13.13
CA GLU A 162 -3.86 -10.20 13.37
C GLU A 162 -4.17 -9.98 14.85
#